data_AF-A0A0M4HMP7-F1
#
_entry.id   AF-A0A0M4HMP7-F1
#
_cell.length_a   1.000
_cell.length_b   1.000
_cell.length_c   1.000
_cell.angle_alpha   90.00
_cell.angle_beta   90.00
_cell.angle_gamma   90.00
#
_symmetry.space_group_name_H-M   'P 1'
#
loop_
_entity.id
_entity.type
_entity.pdbx_description
1 polymer ?
#
loop_
_entity_poly.entity_id
_entity_poly.type
_entity_poly.pdbx_seq_one_letter_code
_entity_poly.pdbx_strand_id
1 'polypeptide(L)'
;MLLRVATAFIFFAHAAVRVSTGTMGQFGDFLNTKGLVYGHPMVWGITAFELAGSMLLALGYFVRALSAGFMVMLLIGIVLIHASLGWFVGEHGTGGSEYSFLLIMVLLVLAATAEKRPVSLPGKP
;
A
#
# COMPACT_ATOMS: atom_id res chain seq x y z
N MET A 1 3.67 8.65 -15.57
CA MET A 1 3.32 9.62 -14.50
C MET A 1 1.91 9.38 -13.97
N LEU A 2 0.88 9.41 -14.82
CA LEU A 2 -0.53 9.27 -14.40
C LEU A 2 -0.81 8.04 -13.53
N LEU A 3 -0.39 6.84 -13.99
CA LEU A 3 -0.56 5.59 -13.23
C LEU A 3 0.00 5.69 -11.81
N ARG A 4 1.21 6.25 -11.67
CA ARG A 4 1.88 6.42 -10.37
C ARG A 4 1.09 7.32 -9.42
N VAL A 5 0.60 8.46 -9.91
CA VAL A 5 -0.18 9.41 -9.10
C VAL A 5 -1.53 8.80 -8.70
N ALA A 6 -2.20 8.12 -9.63
CA ALA A 6 -3.47 7.43 -9.34
C ALA A 6 -3.27 6.32 -8.28
N THR A 7 -2.25 5.48 -8.43
CA THR A 7 -1.92 4.42 -7.44
C THR A 7 -1.58 5.01 -6.08
N ALA A 8 -0.76 6.07 -6.05
CA ALA A 8 -0.44 6.77 -4.81
C ALA A 8 -1.71 7.33 -4.14
N PHE A 9 -2.61 7.95 -4.90
CA PHE A 9 -3.87 8.46 -4.37
C PHE A 9 -4.72 7.36 -3.71
N ILE A 10 -4.80 6.17 -4.31
CA ILE A 10 -5.54 5.04 -3.73
C ILE A 10 -5.01 4.67 -2.34
N PHE A 11 -3.70 4.48 -2.19
CA PHE A 11 -3.10 4.17 -0.89
C PHE A 11 -3.26 5.30 0.13
N PHE A 12 -3.09 6.55 -0.33
CA PHE A 12 -3.30 7.71 0.52
C PHE A 12 -4.74 7.77 1.04
N ALA A 13 -5.72 7.65 0.14
CA ALA A 13 -7.14 7.70 0.48
C ALA A 13 -7.53 6.55 1.42
N HIS A 14 -7.01 5.34 1.17
CA HIS A 14 -7.26 4.18 2.03
C HIS A 14 -6.81 4.42 3.48
N ALA A 15 -5.56 4.88 3.66
CA ALA A 15 -5.04 5.19 4.99
C ALA A 15 -5.71 6.43 5.62
N ALA A 16 -5.99 7.47 4.82
CA ALA A 16 -6.62 8.70 5.30
C ALA A 16 -8.05 8.44 5.82
N VAL A 17 -8.84 7.62 5.12
CA VAL A 17 -10.18 7.20 5.57
C VAL A 17 -10.07 6.40 6.87
N ARG A 18 -9.08 5.52 7.01
CA ARG A 18 -8.87 4.76 8.26
C ARG A 18 -8.60 5.68 9.45
N VAL A 19 -7.83 6.76 9.25
CA VAL A 19 -7.59 7.77 10.28
C VAL A 19 -8.85 8.60 10.56
N SER A 20 -9.50 9.13 9.53
CA SER A 20 -10.63 10.07 9.68
C SER A 20 -11.89 9.44 10.26
N THR A 21 -12.08 8.13 10.05
CA THR A 21 -13.20 7.35 10.60
C THR A 21 -12.91 6.74 11.96
N GLY A 22 -11.69 6.90 12.50
CA GLY A 22 -11.30 6.33 13.80
C GLY A 22 -11.20 4.81 13.82
N THR A 23 -11.12 4.15 12.66
CA THR A 23 -11.14 2.67 12.55
C THR A 23 -9.79 2.00 12.85
N MET A 24 -8.76 2.77 13.20
CA MET A 24 -7.44 2.25 13.54
C MET A 24 -7.45 1.26 14.72
N GLY A 25 -8.19 1.57 15.78
CA GLY A 25 -8.27 0.69 16.96
C GLY A 25 -8.88 -0.67 16.64
N GLN A 26 -10.00 -0.66 15.90
CA GLN A 26 -10.67 -1.87 15.44
C GLN A 26 -9.75 -2.74 14.58
N PHE A 27 -8.95 -2.13 13.70
CA PHE A 27 -8.00 -2.89 12.89
C PHE A 27 -6.86 -3.46 13.74
N GLY A 28 -6.39 -2.71 14.75
CA GLY A 28 -5.39 -3.19 15.70
C GLY A 28 -5.87 -4.42 16.49
N ASP A 29 -7.10 -4.38 16.98
CA ASP A 29 -7.73 -5.51 17.68
C ASP A 29 -7.89 -6.71 16.75
N PHE A 30 -8.31 -6.48 15.50
CA PHE A 30 -8.35 -7.55 14.50
C PHE A 30 -6.98 -8.22 14.31
N LEU A 31 -5.88 -7.47 14.20
CA LEU A 31 -4.55 -8.05 14.07
C LEU A 31 -4.16 -8.88 15.30
N ASN A 32 -4.54 -8.44 16.51
CA ASN A 32 -4.32 -9.21 17.74
C ASN A 32 -5.05 -10.58 17.67
N THR A 33 -6.27 -10.64 17.12
CA THR A 33 -7.00 -11.92 16.94
C THR A 33 -6.32 -12.87 15.96
N LYS A 34 -5.47 -12.35 15.06
CA LYS A 34 -4.66 -13.14 14.12
C LYS A 34 -3.30 -13.56 14.70
N GLY A 35 -3.04 -13.30 15.99
CA GLY A 35 -1.79 -13.66 16.68
C GLY A 35 -0.69 -12.60 16.61
N LEU A 36 -0.97 -11.41 16.05
CA LEU A 36 -0.02 -10.30 16.01
C LEU A 36 -0.17 -9.43 17.26
N VAL A 37 0.53 -9.80 18.34
CA VAL A 37 0.38 -9.25 19.71
C VAL A 37 0.61 -7.73 19.83
N TYR A 38 1.17 -7.08 18.81
CA TYR A 38 1.36 -5.61 18.74
C TYR A 38 0.49 -4.97 17.66
N GLY A 39 -0.76 -5.41 17.50
CA GLY A 39 -1.66 -4.98 16.43
C GLY A 39 -1.84 -3.45 16.35
N HIS A 40 -2.05 -2.77 17.48
CA HIS A 40 -2.22 -1.31 17.49
C HIS A 40 -0.99 -0.53 17.00
N PRO A 41 0.23 -0.73 17.57
CA PRO A 41 1.44 -0.14 17.01
C PRO A 41 1.69 -0.49 15.53
N MET A 42 1.39 -1.74 15.12
CA MET A 42 1.52 -2.15 13.73
C MET A 42 0.60 -1.37 12.79
N VAL A 43 -0.67 -1.17 13.15
CA VAL A 43 -1.61 -0.39 12.34
C VAL A 43 -1.17 1.07 12.21
N TRP A 44 -0.60 1.66 13.27
CA TRP A 44 0.01 2.99 13.17
C TRP A 44 1.19 3.01 12.20
N GLY A 45 2.08 2.01 12.27
CA GLY A 45 3.21 1.88 11.34
C GLY A 45 2.76 1.71 9.89
N ILE A 46 1.78 0.83 9.64
CA ILE A 46 1.16 0.62 8.31
C ILE A 46 0.57 1.93 7.80
N THR A 47 -0.20 2.63 8.63
CA THR A 47 -0.86 3.90 8.27
C THR A 47 0.15 4.99 7.97
N ALA A 48 1.20 5.13 8.78
CA ALA A 48 2.27 6.09 8.52
C ALA A 48 3.00 5.78 7.21
N PHE A 49 3.30 4.51 6.95
CA PHE A 49 3.91 4.08 5.69
C PHE A 49 3.00 4.35 4.50
N GLU A 50 1.71 4.05 4.58
CA GLU A 50 0.76 4.31 3.49
C GLU A 50 0.64 5.82 3.20
N LEU A 51 0.51 6.67 4.21
CA LEU A 51 0.39 8.11 4.03
C LEU A 51 1.69 8.74 3.49
N ALA A 52 2.82 8.54 4.16
CA ALA A 52 4.09 9.12 3.73
C ALA A 52 4.61 8.49 2.43
N GLY A 53 4.50 7.16 2.32
CA GLY A 53 4.92 6.40 1.15
C GLY A 53 4.13 6.75 -0.10
N SER A 54 2.81 6.97 0.01
CA SER A 54 2.00 7.39 -1.14
C SER A 54 2.38 8.80 -1.61
N MET A 55 2.60 9.76 -0.70
CA MET A 55 3.07 11.10 -1.05
C MET A 55 4.43 11.05 -1.78
N LEU A 56 5.39 10.29 -1.25
CA LEU A 56 6.70 10.12 -1.87
C LEU A 56 6.60 9.41 -3.24
N LEU A 57 5.75 8.39 -3.35
CA LEU A 57 5.50 7.67 -4.59
C LEU A 57 4.91 8.61 -5.66
N ALA A 58 3.94 9.45 -5.31
CA ALA A 58 3.35 10.43 -6.22
C ALA A 58 4.43 11.38 -6.79
N LEU A 59 5.29 11.91 -5.92
CA LEU A 59 6.44 12.75 -6.25
C LEU A 59 7.57 12.01 -7.00
N GLY A 60 7.47 10.70 -7.15
CA GLY A 60 8.45 9.88 -7.87
C GLY A 60 9.74 9.63 -7.09
N TYR A 61 9.71 9.73 -5.76
CA TYR A 61 10.82 9.33 -4.89
C TYR A 61 10.72 7.84 -4.55
N PHE A 62 11.88 7.18 -4.43
CA PHE A 62 12.01 5.79 -3.98
C PHE A 62 11.04 4.78 -4.64
N VAL A 63 10.62 5.02 -5.90
CA VAL A 63 9.50 4.30 -6.56
C VAL A 63 9.63 2.78 -6.41
N ARG A 64 10.82 2.22 -6.68
CA ARG A 64 11.05 0.76 -6.57
C ARG A 64 10.88 0.24 -5.14
N ALA A 65 11.48 0.92 -4.17
CA ALA A 65 11.43 0.51 -2.76
C ALA A 65 10.03 0.66 -2.17
N LEU A 66 9.34 1.77 -2.48
CA LEU A 66 7.96 1.99 -2.04
C LEU A 66 7.01 1.00 -2.68
N SER A 67 7.12 0.74 -3.99
CA SER A 67 6.33 -0.29 -4.65
C SER A 67 6.51 -1.66 -4.00
N ALA A 68 7.75 -2.04 -3.65
CA ALA A 68 8.01 -3.30 -2.93
C ALA A 68 7.32 -3.33 -1.56
N GLY A 69 7.40 -2.25 -0.78
CA GLY A 69 6.71 -2.14 0.51
C GLY A 69 5.19 -2.26 0.39
N PHE A 70 4.58 -1.55 -0.56
CA PHE A 70 3.13 -1.65 -0.83
C PHE A 70 2.72 -3.05 -1.27
N MET A 71 3.50 -3.73 -2.11
CA MET A 71 3.22 -5.11 -2.52
C MET A 71 3.25 -6.07 -1.33
N VAL A 72 4.24 -5.95 -0.43
CA VAL A 72 4.31 -6.78 0.77
C VAL A 72 3.07 -6.57 1.65
N MET A 73 2.63 -5.32 1.86
CA MET A 73 1.41 -5.04 2.62
C MET A 73 0.17 -5.65 1.96
N LEU A 74 0.02 -5.53 0.63
CA LEU A 74 -1.10 -6.13 -0.09
C LEU A 74 -1.11 -7.66 0.02
N LEU A 75 0.06 -8.30 -0.10
CA LEU A 75 0.17 -9.76 0.05
C LEU A 75 -0.22 -10.21 1.46
N ILE A 76 0.24 -9.50 2.49
CA ILE A 76 -0.16 -9.77 3.88
C ILE A 76 -1.67 -9.56 4.05
N GLY A 77 -2.22 -8.48 3.51
CA GLY A 77 -3.66 -8.20 3.53
C GLY A 77 -4.48 -9.29 2.85
N ILE A 78 -4.00 -9.83 1.71
CA ILE A 78 -4.63 -10.97 1.05
C ILE A 78 -4.66 -12.18 1.97
N VAL A 79 -3.52 -12.56 2.55
CA VAL A 79 -3.44 -13.74 3.42
C VAL A 79 -4.30 -13.61 4.67
N LEU A 80 -4.26 -12.47 5.35
CA LEU A 80 -4.94 -12.27 6.63
C LEU A 80 -6.44 -12.01 6.50
N ILE A 81 -6.87 -11.42 5.37
CA ILE A 81 -8.22 -10.88 5.18
C ILE A 81 -8.83 -11.48 3.90
N HIS A 82 -8.36 -11.04 2.73
CA HIS A 82 -9.11 -11.16 1.49
C HIS A 82 -9.23 -12.58 0.95
N ALA A 83 -8.26 -13.45 1.18
CA ALA A 83 -8.29 -14.83 0.69
C ALA A 83 -9.50 -15.61 1.24
N SER A 84 -9.85 -15.38 2.51
CA SER A 84 -11.03 -15.99 3.14
C SER A 84 -12.36 -15.45 2.61
N LEU A 85 -12.35 -14.28 1.97
CA LEU A 85 -13.51 -13.62 1.35
C LEU A 85 -13.66 -14.00 -0.13
N GLY A 86 -12.74 -14.80 -0.67
CA GLY A 86 -12.74 -15.25 -2.06
C GLY A 86 -12.07 -14.27 -3.03
N TRP A 87 -12.43 -14.38 -4.31
CA TRP A 87 -11.77 -13.61 -5.38
C TRP A 87 -12.43 -12.25 -5.62
N PHE A 88 -13.75 -12.21 -5.80
CA PHE A 88 -14.44 -11.07 -6.41
C PHE A 88 -14.68 -9.89 -5.47
N VAL A 89 -14.70 -8.69 -6.05
CA VAL A 89 -15.19 -7.45 -5.43
C VAL A 89 -16.38 -6.93 -6.25
N GLY A 90 -17.56 -6.76 -5.65
CA GLY A 90 -18.78 -6.28 -6.31
C GLY A 90 -19.95 -7.27 -6.25
N GLU A 91 -20.65 -7.44 -7.37
CA GLU A 91 -21.87 -8.28 -7.46
C GLU A 91 -21.66 -9.74 -7.04
N HIS A 92 -20.45 -10.26 -7.25
CA HIS A 92 -20.11 -11.67 -7.02
C HIS A 92 -19.34 -11.91 -5.70
N GLY A 93 -19.15 -10.88 -4.86
CA GLY A 93 -18.44 -10.99 -3.59
C GLY A 93 -18.05 -9.63 -2.99
N THR A 94 -17.86 -9.55 -1.67
CA THR A 94 -17.41 -8.31 -1.01
C THR A 94 -16.06 -8.50 -0.35
N GLY A 95 -15.12 -7.61 -0.65
CA GLY A 95 -13.80 -7.64 -0.04
C GLY A 95 -12.89 -8.79 -0.51
N GLY A 96 -13.13 -9.39 -1.68
CA GLY A 96 -12.22 -10.38 -2.26
C GLY A 96 -10.86 -9.82 -2.71
N SER A 97 -10.03 -10.70 -3.26
CA SER A 97 -8.61 -10.40 -3.58
C SER A 97 -8.35 -9.75 -4.94
N GLU A 98 -9.34 -9.66 -5.84
CA GLU A 98 -9.19 -9.19 -7.22
C GLU A 98 -8.55 -7.79 -7.32
N TYR A 99 -9.02 -6.84 -6.51
CA TYR A 99 -8.48 -5.48 -6.50
C TYR A 99 -7.03 -5.43 -5.99
N SER A 100 -6.72 -6.19 -4.95
CA SER A 100 -5.36 -6.30 -4.41
C SER A 100 -4.40 -6.91 -5.43
N PHE A 101 -4.84 -7.93 -6.17
CA PHE A 101 -4.06 -8.51 -7.27
C PHE A 101 -3.76 -7.47 -8.36
N LEU A 102 -4.77 -6.70 -8.80
CA LEU A 102 -4.58 -5.65 -9.78
C LEU A 102 -3.57 -4.59 -9.28
N LEU A 103 -3.69 -4.15 -8.03
CA LEU A 103 -2.75 -3.19 -7.44
C LEU A 103 -1.32 -3.74 -7.38
N ILE A 104 -1.13 -5.02 -7.07
CA ILE A 104 0.20 -5.66 -7.11
C ILE A 104 0.77 -5.58 -8.53
N MET A 105 0.00 -5.92 -9.56
CA MET A 105 0.47 -5.84 -10.95
C MET A 105 0.84 -4.40 -11.35
N VAL A 106 0.04 -3.41 -10.93
CA VAL A 106 0.34 -1.99 -11.15
C VAL A 106 1.64 -1.59 -10.46
N LEU A 107 1.86 -1.99 -9.20
CA LEU A 107 3.07 -1.68 -8.45
C LEU A 107 4.32 -2.34 -9.07
N LEU A 108 4.18 -3.57 -9.60
CA LEU A 108 5.23 -4.24 -10.37
C LEU A 108 5.61 -3.44 -11.62
N VAL A 109 4.62 -2.97 -12.39
CA VAL A 109 4.86 -2.13 -13.56
C VAL A 109 5.54 -0.81 -13.16
N LEU A 110 5.10 -0.17 -12.08
CA LEU A 110 5.73 1.04 -11.57
C LEU A 110 7.18 0.81 -11.13
N ALA A 111 7.48 -0.32 -10.49
CA ALA A 111 8.84 -0.67 -10.10
C ALA A 111 9.73 -0.95 -11.32
N ALA A 112 9.21 -1.68 -12.31
CA ALA A 112 9.93 -2.02 -13.54
C ALA A 112 10.24 -0.80 -14.41
N THR A 113 9.31 0.15 -14.49
CA THR A 113 9.43 1.37 -15.29
C THR A 113 10.07 2.55 -14.54
N ALA A 114 10.47 2.36 -13.29
CA ALA A 114 11.17 3.39 -12.53
C ALA A 114 12.58 3.63 -13.12
N GLU A 115 12.76 4.78 -13.77
CA GLU A 115 14.06 5.28 -14.21
C GLU A 115 14.99 5.53 -13.01
N LYS A 116 16.28 5.28 -13.19
CA LYS A 116 17.29 5.75 -12.23
C LYS A 116 17.36 7.27 -12.38
N ARG A 117 17.13 8.03 -11.30
CA ARG A 117 17.45 9.46 -11.34
C ARG A 117 18.93 9.60 -11.73
N PRO A 118 19.28 10.47 -12.70
CA PRO A 118 20.67 10.78 -12.96
C PRO A 118 21.29 11.26 -11.64
N VAL A 119 22.38 10.62 -11.21
CA VAL A 119 23.22 11.19 -10.17
C VAL A 119 23.73 12.50 -10.73
N SER A 120 23.32 13.64 -10.17
CA SER A 120 23.95 14.91 -10.54
C SER A 120 25.38 14.82 -10.04
N LEU A 121 26.33 14.52 -10.93
CA LEU A 121 27.73 14.62 -10.57
C LEU A 121 27.98 16.09 -10.20
N PRO A 122 28.62 16.38 -9.05
CA PRO A 122 29.04 17.75 -8.77
C PRO A 122 29.86 18.24 -9.95
N GLY A 123 29.45 19.40 -10.50
CA GLY A 123 30.08 20.00 -11.65
C GLY A 123 31.60 20.00 -11.48
N LYS A 124 32.30 19.37 -12.42
CA LYS A 124 33.76 19.48 -12.47
C LYS A 124 34.10 20.97 -12.67
N PRO A 125 35.08 21.52 -11.92
CA PRO A 125 35.56 22.88 -12.13
C PRO A 125 36.14 23.07 -13.52
#